data_AF-A0A6J4L773-F1
#
_entry.id   AF-A0A6J4L773-F1
#
_cell.length_a   1.000
_cell.length_b   1.000
_cell.length_c   1.000
_cell.angle_alpha   90.00
_cell.angle_beta   90.00
_cell.angle_gamma   90.00
#
_symmetry.space_group_name_H-M   'P 1'
#
loop_
_entity.id
_entity.type
_entity.pdbx_description
1 polymer ?
#
loop_
_entity_poly.entity_id
_entity_poly.type
_entity_poly.pdbx_seq_one_letter_code
_entity_poly.pdbx_strand_id
1 'polypeptide(L)'
;MHPGAAQASRRWPVDRWAEVVRGLRARGAQIVLSGGPDERERALAVARRAGLAESAVLAGRTRPLELAALVARARLLVSVDTGVAHLATAYGTPSVVLFGPTDPALWGPPADRPQHRVLWAGRTGDNFSGRVDPGLLALWPQHVVDAAGELLGASPVR
;
A
#
# COMPACT_ATOMS: atom_id res chain seq x y z
N MET A 1 5.85 -0.40 -2.03
CA MET A 1 4.69 -0.76 -1.18
C MET A 1 4.90 -0.20 0.22
N HIS A 2 3.85 0.24 0.88
CA HIS A 2 3.88 0.77 2.25
C HIS A 2 2.94 -0.05 3.13
N PRO A 3 3.43 -1.10 3.81
CA PRO A 3 2.60 -2.00 4.63
C PRO A 3 2.29 -1.46 6.03
N GLY A 4 2.88 -0.31 6.37
CA GLY A 4 2.75 0.37 7.65
C GLY A 4 1.40 1.04 7.86
N ALA A 5 1.04 1.19 9.13
CA ALA A 5 -0.05 2.04 9.58
C ALA A 5 0.12 2.34 11.08
N ALA A 6 0.00 3.62 11.44
CA ALA A 6 0.04 4.05 12.84
C ALA A 6 -1.06 3.36 13.67
N GLN A 7 -2.29 3.37 13.17
CA GLN A 7 -3.44 2.80 13.87
C GLN A 7 -3.60 1.29 13.62
N ALA A 8 -3.85 0.53 14.69
CA ALA A 8 -4.00 -0.92 14.62
C ALA A 8 -5.18 -1.36 13.73
N SER A 9 -6.27 -0.60 13.72
CA SER A 9 -7.41 -0.71 12.81
C SER A 9 -7.02 -0.79 11.32
N ARG A 10 -5.90 -0.19 10.93
CA ARG A 10 -5.40 -0.13 9.54
C ARG A 10 -4.24 -1.09 9.25
N ARG A 11 -3.81 -1.88 10.22
CA ARG A 11 -2.65 -2.79 10.06
C ARG A 11 -3.07 -4.07 9.35
N TRP A 12 -3.23 -4.01 8.03
CA TRP A 12 -3.55 -5.18 7.20
C TRP A 12 -2.51 -6.30 7.42
N PRO A 13 -2.92 -7.59 7.47
CA PRO A 13 -2.05 -8.69 7.89
C PRO A 13 -0.75 -8.81 7.09
N VAL A 14 0.34 -9.14 7.80
CA VAL A 14 1.69 -9.28 7.20
C VAL A 14 1.72 -10.36 6.12
N ASP A 15 1.05 -11.49 6.36
CA ASP A 15 1.00 -12.60 5.39
C ASP A 15 0.32 -12.19 4.09
N ARG A 16 -0.74 -11.37 4.18
CA ARG A 16 -1.46 -10.83 3.02
C ARG A 16 -0.59 -9.86 2.22
N TRP A 17 0.15 -8.99 2.90
CA TRP A 17 1.16 -8.15 2.24
C TRP A 17 2.21 -8.99 1.51
N ALA A 18 2.70 -10.07 2.13
CA ALA A 18 3.69 -10.95 1.54
C ALA A 18 3.15 -11.69 0.29
N GLU A 19 1.88 -12.09 0.29
CA GLU A 19 1.21 -12.65 -0.89
C GLU A 19 1.15 -11.65 -2.05
N VAL A 20 0.80 -10.38 -1.78
CA VAL A 20 0.81 -9.33 -2.81
C VAL A 20 2.21 -9.14 -3.38
N VAL A 21 3.24 -9.08 -2.52
CA VAL A 21 4.63 -8.98 -2.97
C VAL A 21 4.99 -10.13 -3.92
N ARG A 22 4.68 -11.39 -3.54
CA ARG A 22 4.94 -12.56 -4.39
C ARG A 22 4.20 -12.48 -5.72
N GLY A 23 2.91 -12.13 -5.69
CA GLY A 23 2.08 -12.00 -6.89
C GLY A 23 2.57 -10.94 -7.86
N LEU A 24 3.06 -9.80 -7.37
CA LEU A 24 3.62 -8.74 -8.21
C LEU A 24 5.02 -9.07 -8.73
N ARG A 25 5.86 -9.72 -7.91
CA ARG A 25 7.18 -10.20 -8.36
C ARG A 25 7.06 -11.25 -9.47
N ALA A 26 6.09 -12.15 -9.36
CA ALA A 26 5.80 -13.13 -10.41
C ALA A 26 5.41 -12.47 -11.75
N ARG A 27 4.92 -11.22 -11.71
CA ARG A 27 4.63 -10.37 -12.88
C ARG A 27 5.80 -9.44 -13.28
N GLY A 28 7.01 -9.69 -12.76
CA GLY A 28 8.21 -8.93 -13.10
C GLY A 28 8.39 -7.60 -12.35
N ALA A 29 7.55 -7.30 -11.34
CA ALA A 29 7.70 -6.05 -10.59
C ALA A 29 8.88 -6.10 -9.61
N GLN A 30 9.68 -5.04 -9.60
CA GLN A 30 10.64 -4.77 -8.54
C GLN A 30 9.94 -4.10 -7.36
N ILE A 31 10.09 -4.67 -6.17
CA ILE A 31 9.38 -4.22 -4.97
C ILE A 31 10.37 -3.69 -3.94
N VAL A 32 10.07 -2.49 -3.41
CA VAL A 32 10.65 -1.95 -2.18
C VAL A 32 9.56 -1.73 -1.15
N LEU A 33 9.89 -1.90 0.13
CA LEU A 33 9.01 -1.71 1.27
C LEU A 33 9.40 -0.42 2.01
N SER A 34 8.50 0.56 2.04
CA SER A 34 8.69 1.82 2.76
C SER A 34 7.97 1.81 4.12
N GLY A 35 8.30 2.77 4.97
CA GLY A 35 7.76 2.90 6.31
C GLY A 35 8.57 3.88 7.16
N GLY A 36 7.98 4.37 8.25
CA GLY A 36 8.71 5.06 9.30
C GLY A 36 9.61 4.12 10.11
N PRO A 37 10.42 4.66 11.04
CA PRO A 37 11.25 3.86 11.95
C PRO A 37 10.45 2.80 12.72
N ASP A 38 9.29 3.18 13.25
CA ASP A 38 8.40 2.30 14.05
C ASP A 38 7.72 1.20 13.22
N GLU A 39 7.82 1.28 11.89
CA GLU A 39 7.20 0.33 10.96
C GLU A 39 8.23 -0.64 10.37
N ARG A 40 9.52 -0.47 10.71
CA ARG A 40 10.62 -1.26 10.15
C ARG A 40 10.46 -2.74 10.43
N GLU A 41 10.13 -3.14 11.66
CA GLU A 41 9.97 -4.56 12.00
C GLU A 41 8.85 -5.22 11.20
N ARG A 42 7.74 -4.50 10.98
CA ARG A 42 6.64 -4.96 10.13
C ARG A 42 7.09 -5.12 8.68
N ALA A 43 7.79 -4.13 8.13
CA ALA A 43 8.30 -4.21 6.76
C ALA A 43 9.31 -5.36 6.58
N LEU A 44 10.20 -5.57 7.55
CA LEU A 44 11.10 -6.72 7.59
C LEU A 44 10.33 -8.05 7.65
N ALA A 45 9.26 -8.12 8.45
CA ALA A 45 8.42 -9.30 8.54
C ALA A 45 7.70 -9.63 7.22
N VAL A 46 7.25 -8.61 6.48
CA VAL A 46 6.73 -8.77 5.12
C VAL A 46 7.83 -9.27 4.18
N ALA A 47 9.01 -8.63 4.18
CA ALA A 47 10.12 -9.02 3.32
C ALA A 47 10.53 -10.48 3.52
N ARG A 48 10.72 -10.92 4.78
CA ARG A 48 11.08 -12.31 5.10
C ARG A 48 10.05 -13.31 4.56
N ARG A 49 8.76 -13.08 4.85
CA ARG A 49 7.67 -13.96 4.38
C ARG A 49 7.55 -13.98 2.85
N ALA A 50 7.86 -12.87 2.19
CA ALA A 50 7.79 -12.74 0.74
C ALA A 50 9.06 -13.20 -0.01
N GLY A 51 10.12 -13.58 0.70
CA GLY A 51 11.42 -13.90 0.10
C GLY A 51 12.10 -12.70 -0.57
N LEU A 52 11.92 -11.50 -0.01
CA LEU A 52 12.67 -10.31 -0.41
C LEU A 52 13.98 -10.22 0.39
N ALA A 53 15.04 -9.71 -0.26
CA ALA A 53 16.25 -9.31 0.45
C ALA A 53 15.96 -8.14 1.41
N GLU A 54 16.68 -8.08 2.52
CA GLU A 54 16.56 -6.98 3.49
C GLU A 54 16.90 -5.62 2.85
N SER A 55 17.74 -5.58 1.82
CA SER A 55 18.04 -4.37 1.05
C SER A 55 16.80 -3.75 0.37
N ALA A 56 15.73 -4.51 0.15
CA ALA A 56 14.46 -4.00 -0.36
C ALA A 56 13.64 -3.27 0.73
N VAL A 57 14.03 -3.35 2.00
CA VAL A 57 13.36 -2.68 3.12
C VAL A 57 14.00 -1.32 3.35
N LEU A 58 13.27 -0.28 2.96
CA LEU A 58 13.61 1.13 3.14
C LEU A 58 12.92 1.74 4.36
N ALA A 59 12.04 0.99 5.03
CA ALA A 59 11.38 1.43 6.26
C ALA A 59 12.41 1.85 7.33
N GLY A 60 12.25 3.05 7.88
CA GLY A 60 13.20 3.65 8.82
C GLY A 60 14.54 4.07 8.21
N ARG A 61 14.69 4.04 6.87
CA ARG A 61 15.92 4.42 6.14
C ARG A 61 15.72 5.60 5.20
N THR A 62 14.52 6.17 5.16
CA THR A 62 14.19 7.35 4.34
C THR A 62 13.64 8.46 5.22
N ARG A 63 14.08 9.69 4.96
CA ARG A 63 13.47 10.92 5.46
C ARG A 63 12.16 11.22 4.70
N PRO A 64 11.29 12.11 5.23
CA PRO A 64 10.01 12.41 4.58
C PRO A 64 10.13 12.83 3.11
N LEU A 65 11.11 13.67 2.76
CA LEU A 65 11.34 14.09 1.37
C LEU A 65 11.87 12.96 0.48
N GLU A 66 12.68 12.04 1.05
CA GLU A 66 13.17 10.87 0.32
C GLU A 66 12.04 9.87 0.06
N LEU A 67 11.11 9.70 1.01
CA LEU A 67 9.88 8.93 0.81
C LEU A 67 8.99 9.56 -0.27
N ALA A 68 8.82 10.89 -0.26
CA ALA A 68 8.08 11.60 -1.29
C ALA A 68 8.70 11.41 -2.67
N ALA A 69 10.03 11.55 -2.79
CA ALA A 69 10.76 11.29 -4.04
C ALA A 69 10.63 9.82 -4.49
N LEU A 70 10.67 8.86 -3.55
CA LEU A 70 10.47 7.45 -3.85
C LEU A 70 9.06 7.20 -4.44
N VAL A 71 8.02 7.81 -3.85
CA VAL A 71 6.64 7.72 -4.36
C VAL A 71 6.53 8.38 -5.73
N ALA A 72 7.08 9.58 -5.91
CA ALA A 72 7.03 10.32 -7.17
C ALA A 72 7.67 9.55 -8.34
N ARG A 73 8.69 8.72 -8.08
CA ARG A 73 9.33 7.89 -9.11
C ARG A 73 8.82 6.45 -9.19
N ALA A 74 7.90 6.04 -8.33
CA ALA A 74 7.36 4.70 -8.37
C ALA A 74 6.45 4.54 -9.60
N ARG A 75 6.43 3.33 -10.20
CA ARG A 75 5.42 2.98 -11.21
C ARG A 75 4.04 2.76 -10.59
N LEU A 76 4.01 2.37 -9.31
CA LEU A 76 2.81 2.09 -8.55
C LEU A 76 3.09 2.18 -7.04
N LEU A 77 2.22 2.85 -6.29
CA LEU A 77 2.14 2.72 -4.84
C LEU A 77 1.05 1.71 -4.45
N VAL A 78 1.34 0.83 -3.49
CA VAL A 78 0.30 0.04 -2.80
C VAL A 78 0.43 0.32 -1.31
N SER A 79 -0.67 0.76 -0.68
CA SER A 79 -0.71 1.12 0.74
C SER A 79 -2.14 0.97 1.31
N VAL A 80 -2.27 1.12 2.63
CA VAL A 80 -3.57 1.49 3.25
C VAL A 80 -3.78 3.01 3.22
N ASP A 81 -4.94 3.48 3.66
CA ASP A 81 -5.33 4.90 3.79
C ASP A 81 -4.45 5.65 4.81
N THR A 82 -3.26 6.05 4.38
CA THR A 82 -2.26 6.76 5.17
C THR A 82 -1.68 7.94 4.38
N GLY A 83 -0.89 8.80 5.05
CA GLY A 83 -0.27 9.98 4.43
C GLY A 83 0.44 9.69 3.09
N VAL A 84 1.08 8.52 2.96
CA VAL A 84 1.78 8.14 1.72
C VAL A 84 0.84 7.96 0.52
N ALA A 85 -0.43 7.58 0.74
CA ALA A 85 -1.44 7.48 -0.32
C ALA A 85 -1.73 8.87 -0.92
N HIS A 86 -1.78 9.92 -0.08
CA HIS A 86 -1.96 11.28 -0.54
C HIS A 86 -0.75 11.81 -1.34
N LEU A 87 0.47 11.36 -1.00
CA LEU A 87 1.65 11.68 -1.83
C LEU A 87 1.50 11.09 -3.24
N ALA A 88 1.00 9.87 -3.38
CA ALA A 88 0.76 9.30 -4.72
C ALA A 88 -0.29 10.11 -5.50
N THR A 89 -1.38 10.51 -4.84
CA THR A 89 -2.38 11.41 -5.43
C THR A 89 -1.79 12.75 -5.85
N ALA A 90 -0.89 13.34 -5.06
CA ALA A 90 -0.26 14.62 -5.33
C ALA A 90 0.72 14.55 -6.53
N TYR A 91 1.51 13.49 -6.62
CA TYR A 91 2.47 13.30 -7.71
C TYR A 91 1.87 12.65 -8.97
N GLY A 92 0.60 12.23 -8.91
CA GLY A 92 -0.04 11.48 -10.00
C GLY A 92 0.53 10.07 -10.18
N THR A 93 1.26 9.56 -9.18
CA THR A 93 1.76 8.19 -9.14
C THR A 93 0.56 7.24 -9.06
N PRO A 94 0.41 6.27 -9.97
CA PRO A 94 -0.66 5.28 -9.87
C PRO A 94 -0.66 4.61 -8.50
N SER A 95 -1.83 4.29 -7.95
CA SER A 95 -1.90 3.69 -6.62
C SER A 95 -3.04 2.70 -6.45
N VAL A 96 -2.80 1.66 -5.66
CA VAL A 96 -3.86 0.82 -5.06
C VAL A 96 -3.91 1.15 -3.57
N VAL A 97 -5.03 1.68 -3.09
CA VAL A 97 -5.21 2.11 -1.70
C VAL A 97 -6.30 1.28 -1.05
N LEU A 98 -5.94 0.56 0.01
CA LEU A 98 -6.86 -0.26 0.79
C LEU A 98 -7.48 0.59 1.90
N PHE A 99 -8.81 0.67 1.91
CA PHE A 99 -9.58 1.36 2.95
C PHE A 99 -10.22 0.35 3.91
N GLY A 100 -10.22 0.68 5.19
CA GLY A 100 -10.90 -0.07 6.24
C GLY A 100 -11.99 0.75 6.92
N PRO A 101 -11.71 1.31 8.11
CA PRO A 101 -12.74 1.95 8.94
C PRO A 101 -13.22 3.31 8.39
N THR A 102 -12.54 3.87 7.39
CA THR A 102 -12.81 5.19 6.84
C THR A 102 -13.48 5.09 5.47
N ASP A 103 -14.45 5.97 5.24
CA ASP A 103 -15.10 6.12 3.94
C ASP A 103 -14.13 6.79 2.93
N PRO A 104 -13.82 6.16 1.79
CA PRO A 104 -12.99 6.75 0.76
C PRO A 104 -13.58 8.02 0.13
N ALA A 105 -14.88 8.29 0.24
CA ALA A 105 -15.46 9.56 -0.21
C ALA A 105 -14.91 10.78 0.57
N LEU A 106 -14.41 10.57 1.80
CA LEU A 106 -13.88 11.63 2.65
C LEU A 106 -12.37 11.87 2.47
N TRP A 107 -11.61 10.78 2.30
CA TRP A 107 -10.14 10.81 2.33
C TRP A 107 -9.47 10.11 1.14
N GLY A 108 -10.26 9.56 0.23
CA GLY A 108 -9.78 8.92 -0.98
C GLY A 108 -9.25 9.90 -2.03
N PRO A 109 -8.60 9.37 -3.07
CA PRO A 109 -8.27 10.16 -4.26
C PRO A 109 -9.57 10.67 -4.92
N PRO A 110 -9.51 11.81 -5.65
CA PRO A 110 -10.64 12.26 -6.47
C PRO A 110 -11.13 11.19 -7.44
N ALA A 111 -12.45 11.07 -7.58
CA ALA A 111 -13.10 9.99 -8.33
C ALA A 111 -12.79 10.02 -9.84
N ASP A 112 -12.39 11.18 -10.38
CA ASP A 112 -12.04 11.41 -11.77
C ASP A 112 -10.58 11.03 -12.12
N ARG A 113 -9.85 10.41 -11.18
CA ARG A 113 -8.45 9.99 -11.37
C ARG A 113 -8.30 8.47 -11.46
N PRO A 114 -8.50 7.87 -12.65
CA PRO A 114 -8.56 6.41 -12.82
C PRO A 114 -7.26 5.67 -12.49
N GLN A 115 -6.12 6.38 -12.43
CA GLN A 115 -4.84 5.84 -12.01
C GLN A 115 -4.77 5.49 -10.51
N HIS A 116 -5.76 5.89 -9.72
CA HIS A 116 -5.87 5.53 -8.31
C HIS A 116 -7.04 4.55 -8.10
N ARG A 117 -6.73 3.31 -7.76
CA ARG A 117 -7.69 2.27 -7.41
C ARG A 117 -7.91 2.24 -5.91
N VAL A 118 -9.15 2.43 -5.49
CA VAL A 118 -9.59 2.26 -4.10
C VAL A 118 -10.16 0.86 -3.95
N LEU A 119 -9.68 0.12 -2.95
CA LEU A 119 -10.26 -1.16 -2.52
C LEU A 119 -10.92 -0.95 -1.17
N TRP A 120 -12.24 -1.11 -1.11
CA TRP A 120 -13.02 -0.88 0.10
C TRP A 120 -14.20 -1.86 0.16
N ALA A 121 -14.48 -2.38 1.35
CA ALA A 121 -15.57 -3.32 1.57
C ALA A 121 -16.94 -2.66 1.78
N GLY A 122 -17.06 -1.35 1.52
CA GLY A 122 -18.33 -0.61 1.65
C GLY A 122 -18.80 -0.42 3.09
N ARG A 123 -17.89 -0.40 4.06
CA ARG A 123 -18.22 -0.26 5.48
C ARG A 123 -17.25 0.66 6.20
N THR A 124 -17.77 1.43 7.14
CA THR A 124 -16.98 2.20 8.09
C THR A 124 -16.85 1.45 9.42
N GLY A 125 -15.93 1.90 10.27
CA GLY A 125 -15.60 1.24 11.53
C GLY A 125 -14.87 2.16 12.49
N ASP A 126 -14.42 1.60 13.61
CA ASP A 126 -13.66 2.34 14.60
C ASP A 126 -12.20 2.54 14.15
N ASN A 127 -11.85 3.81 13.94
CA ASN A 127 -10.52 4.23 13.52
C ASN A 127 -9.43 3.96 14.56
N PHE A 128 -9.79 3.88 15.84
CA PHE A 128 -8.85 3.74 16.97
C PHE A 128 -8.90 2.36 17.62
N SER A 129 -9.65 1.43 17.02
CA SER A 129 -9.68 0.03 17.46
C SER A 129 -8.28 -0.55 17.55
N GLY A 130 -8.03 -1.30 18.64
CA GLY A 130 -6.81 -2.08 18.84
C GLY A 130 -6.71 -3.32 17.94
N ARG A 131 -7.74 -3.59 17.13
CA ARG A 131 -7.80 -4.70 16.17
C ARG A 131 -8.00 -4.17 14.76
N VAL A 132 -7.45 -4.89 13.79
CA VAL A 132 -7.66 -4.57 12.37
C VAL A 132 -9.15 -4.54 12.02
N ASP A 133 -9.53 -3.58 11.18
CA ASP A 133 -10.91 -3.39 10.77
C ASP A 133 -11.40 -4.59 9.93
N PRO A 134 -12.64 -5.10 10.17
CA PRO A 134 -13.21 -6.20 9.40
C PRO A 134 -13.33 -5.91 7.89
N GLY A 135 -13.52 -4.65 7.50
CA GLY A 135 -13.55 -4.23 6.09
C GLY A 135 -12.21 -4.45 5.40
N LEU A 136 -11.10 -4.10 6.06
CA LEU A 136 -9.75 -4.45 5.57
C LEU A 136 -9.55 -5.96 5.49
N LEU A 137 -10.07 -6.73 6.46
CA LEU A 137 -10.00 -8.19 6.44
C LEU A 137 -10.84 -8.84 5.33
N ALA A 138 -11.84 -8.14 4.79
CA ALA A 138 -12.58 -8.59 3.63
C ALA A 138 -11.83 -8.37 2.29
N LEU A 139 -10.76 -7.56 2.29
CA LEU A 139 -9.91 -7.38 1.11
C LEU A 139 -8.86 -8.49 1.06
N TRP A 140 -8.84 -9.26 -0.03
CA TRP A 140 -7.90 -10.36 -0.25
C TRP A 140 -6.68 -9.92 -1.06
N PRO A 141 -5.51 -10.58 -0.89
CA PRO A 141 -4.31 -10.29 -1.67
C PRO A 141 -4.54 -10.26 -3.18
N GLN A 142 -5.37 -11.18 -3.68
CA GLN A 142 -5.68 -11.26 -5.10
C GLN A 142 -6.34 -9.98 -5.64
N HIS A 143 -7.26 -9.34 -4.89
CA HIS A 143 -7.88 -8.07 -5.30
C HIS A 143 -6.83 -6.97 -5.50
N VAL A 144 -5.83 -6.92 -4.62
CA VAL A 144 -4.74 -5.94 -4.69
C VAL A 144 -3.85 -6.22 -5.89
N VAL A 145 -3.53 -7.49 -6.10
CA VAL A 145 -2.67 -7.97 -7.18
C VAL A 145 -3.28 -7.69 -8.55
N ASP A 146 -4.58 -7.93 -8.72
CA ASP A 146 -5.27 -7.69 -9.99
C ASP A 146 -5.39 -6.20 -10.29
N ALA A 147 -5.83 -5.39 -9.31
CA ALA A 147 -5.88 -3.93 -9.46
C ALA A 147 -4.50 -3.33 -9.79
N ALA A 148 -3.44 -3.84 -9.16
CA ALA A 148 -2.07 -3.43 -9.45
C ALA A 148 -1.61 -3.86 -10.85
N GLY A 149 -1.96 -5.08 -11.28
CA GLY A 149 -1.65 -5.59 -12.62
C GLY A 149 -2.27 -4.75 -13.73
N GLU A 150 -3.55 -4.38 -13.58
CA GLU A 150 -4.26 -3.51 -14.51
C GLU A 150 -3.56 -2.14 -14.65
N LEU A 151 -3.22 -1.50 -13.53
CA LEU A 151 -2.55 -0.19 -13.53
C LEU A 151 -1.14 -0.25 -14.15
N LEU A 152 -0.40 -1.32 -13.87
CA LEU A 152 0.94 -1.52 -14.41
C LEU A 152 0.95 -1.86 -15.91
N GLY A 153 -0.10 -2.51 -16.42
CA GLY A 153 -0.30 -2.80 -17.83
C GLY A 153 -0.85 -1.62 -18.63
N ALA A 154 -1.65 -0.75 -18.02
CA ALA A 154 -2.21 0.45 -18.65
C ALA A 154 -1.22 1.62 -18.76
N SER A 155 -0.13 1.61 -17.99
CA SER A 155 0.87 2.67 -18.03
C SER A 155 1.78 2.50 -19.27
N PRO A 156 1.80 3.44 -20.23
CA PRO A 156 2.81 3.40 -21.28
C PRO A 156 4.20 3.48 -20.65
N VAL A 157 5.13 2.67 -21.16
CA VAL A 157 6.55 2.70 -20.76
C VAL A 157 7.02 4.15 -20.91
N ARG A 158 7.37 4.80 -19.80
CA ARG A 158 8.05 6.09 -19.80
C ARG A 158 9.54 5.89 -19.99
#